data_AF-A0AA36IEQ3-F1
#
_entry.id   AF-A0AA36IEQ3-F1
#
_cell.length_a   1.000
_cell.length_b   1.000
_cell.length_c   1.000
_cell.angle_alpha   90.00
_cell.angle_beta   90.00
_cell.angle_gamma   90.00
#
_symmetry.space_group_name_H-M   'P 1'
#
loop_
_entity.id
_entity.type
_entity.pdbx_description
1 polymer ?
#
loop_
_entity_poly.entity_id
_entity_poly.type
_entity_poly.pdbx_seq_one_letter_code
_entity_poly.pdbx_strand_id
1 'polypeptide(L)'
;MANENRRQKPLQYDPPACNATACGLSSSAGAGAAADPHACHQAAGRLPATVGVSATLSQAFSRPTAADPAAGDGQCHGPPGDHRAAQRGGAAGFAAAAPGAFPRRALREVAVEPFGKIEVHHGDIFSFWEKDLQDLAERPKESSARAAARSMVLPMSPNLLPYRGLGLEAFDRGGALLVRETFEEAKREFGIENPENEKETKIHLEPGNVVQLPLHHLAPPLVRRQLQEGDCNWKNRIMFMIMPWVWEGSPMDAAKRFRFCTKRAFESAVKHCKKVSQEAEAKMQPYEGTVALPNLGGGIYGYEPRSSSVSLVEEAFETLLQVEASDPCYALRRICFVEADLETATSLAESLVQVSHRWLPEQRLTTAPEWWGRQTRRLLVLPAKPNFFWRKFRVKFKQRHGVKKRELVNYEGNVVPFLWRAQKVRQPPPLLVHQSDGRLPDPQRQLNPGPTTSTGSLTCCFPTASVASAV
;
A
#
# COMPACT_ATOMS: atom_id res chain seq x y z
N MET A 1 -41.60 -22.15 -37.37
CA MET A 1 -40.54 -23.16 -37.59
C MET A 1 -39.72 -23.28 -36.32
N ALA A 2 -39.35 -24.50 -35.95
CA ALA A 2 -39.09 -24.96 -34.59
C ALA A 2 -37.87 -24.32 -33.90
N ASN A 3 -38.01 -24.14 -32.58
CA ASN A 3 -37.00 -23.61 -31.67
C ASN A 3 -36.36 -24.79 -30.93
N GLU A 4 -35.08 -25.07 -31.18
CA GLU A 4 -34.37 -26.23 -30.64
C GLU A 4 -33.56 -25.84 -29.40
N ASN A 5 -34.06 -26.25 -28.23
CA ASN A 5 -33.43 -26.10 -26.94
C ASN A 5 -32.25 -27.08 -26.77
N ARG A 6 -31.01 -26.59 -26.75
CA ARG A 6 -29.85 -27.35 -26.25
C ARG A 6 -29.55 -27.00 -24.79
N ARG A 7 -29.96 -27.89 -23.88
CA ARG A 7 -29.52 -27.94 -22.48
C ARG A 7 -28.04 -28.36 -22.41
N GLN A 8 -27.19 -27.50 -21.88
CA GLN A 8 -25.84 -27.88 -21.44
C GLN A 8 -25.90 -28.54 -20.06
N LYS A 9 -25.25 -29.70 -19.92
CA LYS A 9 -25.09 -30.43 -18.65
C LYS A 9 -23.98 -29.77 -17.81
N PRO A 10 -24.10 -29.75 -16.46
CA PRO A 10 -23.04 -29.23 -15.60
C PRO A 10 -21.84 -30.20 -15.55
N LEU A 11 -20.64 -29.62 -15.61
CA LEU A 11 -19.36 -30.29 -15.42
C LEU A 11 -19.23 -30.77 -13.96
N GLN A 12 -18.97 -32.05 -13.80
CA GLN A 12 -18.74 -32.73 -12.54
C GLN A 12 -17.24 -32.59 -12.19
N TYR A 13 -16.95 -32.06 -11.01
CA TYR A 13 -15.59 -31.81 -10.51
C TYR A 13 -15.23 -32.87 -9.47
N ASP A 14 -14.27 -33.74 -9.81
CA ASP A 14 -13.72 -34.73 -8.89
C ASP A 14 -12.48 -34.14 -8.16
N PRO A 15 -12.45 -34.14 -6.81
CA PRO A 15 -11.29 -33.68 -6.06
C PRO A 15 -10.17 -34.74 -6.02
N PRO A 16 -8.89 -34.34 -6.02
CA PRO A 16 -7.76 -35.27 -5.98
C PRO A 16 -7.61 -35.95 -4.61
N ALA A 17 -7.30 -37.24 -4.65
CA ALA A 17 -7.05 -38.09 -3.51
C ALA A 17 -5.75 -37.71 -2.77
N CYS A 18 -5.85 -37.51 -1.45
CA CYS A 18 -4.70 -37.38 -0.55
C CYS A 18 -4.13 -38.76 -0.23
N ASN A 19 -2.90 -39.05 -0.68
CA ASN A 19 -2.13 -40.20 -0.23
C ASN A 19 -1.44 -39.89 1.11
N ALA A 20 -1.80 -40.65 2.14
CA ALA A 20 -1.18 -40.62 3.46
C ALA A 20 -0.58 -42.01 3.77
N THR A 21 0.74 -42.11 3.69
CA THR A 21 1.61 -43.17 4.23
C THR A 21 3.06 -42.69 4.00
N ALA A 22 4.03 -42.78 4.89
CA ALA A 22 4.14 -43.36 6.22
C ALA A 22 5.37 -42.74 6.91
N CYS A 23 5.35 -42.68 8.24
CA CYS A 23 6.55 -42.55 9.06
C CYS A 23 7.44 -43.79 8.88
N GLY A 24 8.75 -43.59 8.75
CA GLY A 24 9.74 -44.66 8.77
C GLY A 24 11.11 -44.13 9.12
N LEU A 25 11.49 -44.27 10.39
CA LEU A 25 12.86 -44.16 10.88
C LEU A 25 13.72 -45.23 10.20
N SER A 26 14.88 -44.88 9.66
CA SER A 26 16.11 -45.68 9.80
C SER A 26 17.35 -44.90 9.39
N SER A 27 18.35 -45.03 10.23
CA SER A 27 19.76 -44.70 10.06
C SER A 27 20.43 -45.51 8.95
N SER A 28 21.40 -44.93 8.23
CA SER A 28 22.75 -45.50 8.08
C SER A 28 23.63 -44.65 7.15
N ALA A 29 24.93 -44.80 7.36
CA ALA A 29 26.05 -44.04 6.83
C ALA A 29 26.38 -44.33 5.35
N GLY A 30 27.26 -43.50 4.77
CA GLY A 30 28.29 -44.01 3.86
C GLY A 30 28.45 -43.31 2.51
N ALA A 31 29.42 -42.39 2.47
CA ALA A 31 30.46 -42.23 1.45
C ALA A 31 30.14 -42.25 -0.06
N GLY A 32 30.62 -41.21 -0.75
CA GLY A 32 31.62 -41.41 -1.82
C GLY A 32 31.28 -40.94 -3.24
N ALA A 33 32.13 -40.02 -3.74
CA ALA A 33 32.64 -39.87 -5.13
C ALA A 33 31.62 -39.62 -6.26
N ALA A 34 31.61 -38.41 -6.86
CA ALA A 34 32.49 -37.97 -7.95
C ALA A 34 32.25 -38.67 -9.30
N ALA A 35 31.74 -37.94 -10.29
CA ALA A 35 32.21 -37.88 -11.69
C ALA A 35 31.13 -37.28 -12.61
N ASP A 36 31.39 -36.06 -13.08
CA ASP A 36 31.12 -35.65 -14.48
C ASP A 36 31.98 -36.53 -15.41
N PRO A 37 31.61 -36.83 -16.67
CA PRO A 37 31.60 -35.77 -17.69
C PRO A 37 30.76 -35.95 -19.00
N HIS A 38 30.69 -34.83 -19.73
CA HIS A 38 30.67 -34.66 -21.20
C HIS A 38 29.50 -35.14 -22.09
N ALA A 39 28.77 -34.13 -22.60
CA ALA A 39 28.69 -33.70 -24.00
C ALA A 39 27.87 -34.46 -25.08
N CYS A 40 27.23 -33.61 -25.92
CA CYS A 40 26.90 -33.76 -27.35
C CYS A 40 25.63 -34.53 -27.75
N HIS A 41 24.58 -33.84 -28.22
CA HIS A 41 24.32 -33.61 -29.66
C HIS A 41 22.98 -32.90 -29.92
N GLN A 42 23.00 -32.10 -30.98
CA GLN A 42 21.91 -31.37 -31.64
C GLN A 42 20.89 -32.29 -32.34
N ALA A 43 19.62 -31.85 -32.41
CA ALA A 43 18.72 -31.97 -33.57
C ALA A 43 17.45 -31.13 -33.29
N ALA A 44 17.26 -29.99 -33.95
CA ALA A 44 16.56 -29.84 -35.23
C ALA A 44 15.05 -30.16 -35.14
N GLY A 45 14.23 -29.10 -35.17
CA GLY A 45 12.77 -29.16 -35.28
C GLY A 45 12.18 -27.82 -35.69
N ARG A 46 12.34 -27.46 -36.99
CA ARG A 46 11.55 -26.42 -37.66
C ARG A 46 10.14 -26.94 -37.94
N LEU A 47 9.14 -26.06 -37.88
CA LEU A 47 7.94 -25.90 -38.75
C LEU A 47 6.90 -25.02 -37.99
N PRO A 48 5.88 -24.42 -38.65
CA PRO A 48 5.97 -23.42 -39.70
C PRO A 48 5.14 -22.14 -39.39
N ALA A 49 5.26 -21.18 -40.29
CA ALA A 49 4.58 -19.89 -40.34
C ALA A 49 3.06 -19.96 -40.15
N THR A 50 2.51 -18.95 -39.45
CA THR A 50 1.08 -18.60 -39.51
C THR A 50 0.89 -17.20 -40.07
N VAL A 51 0.33 -17.23 -41.28
CA VAL A 51 -0.49 -16.29 -42.03
C VAL A 51 -0.98 -15.06 -41.26
N GLY A 52 -0.65 -13.89 -41.80
CA GLY A 52 -1.23 -12.60 -41.43
C GLY A 52 -2.68 -12.48 -41.90
N VAL A 53 -3.51 -11.85 -41.07
CA VAL A 53 -4.79 -11.29 -41.47
C VAL A 53 -4.79 -9.83 -41.09
N SER A 54 -4.67 -8.99 -42.12
CA SER A 54 -4.92 -7.56 -42.08
C SER A 54 -6.43 -7.34 -42.01
N ALA A 55 -6.89 -6.59 -41.02
CA ALA A 55 -8.26 -6.10 -40.95
C ALA A 55 -8.24 -4.58 -40.71
N THR A 56 -8.16 -3.84 -41.81
CA THR A 56 -8.59 -2.45 -41.90
C THR A 56 -10.09 -2.38 -41.64
N LEU A 57 -10.50 -1.61 -40.62
CA LEU A 57 -11.88 -1.20 -40.43
C LEU A 57 -11.91 0.31 -40.14
N SER A 58 -11.98 1.06 -41.24
CA SER A 58 -12.43 2.45 -41.25
C SER A 58 -13.91 2.48 -40.89
N GLN A 59 -14.28 3.15 -39.81
CA GLN A 59 -15.62 3.71 -39.68
C GLN A 59 -15.54 5.15 -39.18
N ALA A 60 -16.02 6.01 -40.06
CA ALA A 60 -16.27 7.42 -39.85
C ALA A 60 -17.37 7.62 -38.81
N PHE A 61 -17.16 8.52 -37.85
CA PHE A 61 -18.23 9.14 -37.09
C PHE A 61 -18.33 10.61 -37.47
N SER A 62 -19.45 10.91 -38.14
CA SER A 62 -19.87 12.22 -38.58
C SER A 62 -20.25 13.10 -37.39
N ARG A 63 -19.81 14.37 -37.44
CA ARG A 63 -20.33 15.48 -36.62
C ARG A 63 -21.80 15.73 -36.94
N PRO A 64 -22.65 16.09 -35.96
CA PRO A 64 -23.80 16.91 -36.23
C PRO A 64 -23.47 18.40 -36.01
N THR A 65 -23.90 19.18 -36.99
CA THR A 65 -23.90 20.63 -37.09
C THR A 65 -24.89 21.30 -36.14
N ALA A 66 -24.60 22.57 -35.89
CA ALA A 66 -25.32 23.54 -35.08
C ALA A 66 -26.81 23.70 -35.42
N ALA A 67 -27.58 24.09 -34.40
CA ALA A 67 -28.85 24.79 -34.53
C ALA A 67 -28.89 25.92 -33.50
N ASP A 68 -29.15 27.14 -33.97
CA ASP A 68 -29.45 28.32 -33.18
C ASP A 68 -30.70 28.11 -32.30
N PRO A 69 -30.86 28.94 -31.25
CA PRO A 69 -32.03 29.82 -31.33
C PRO A 69 -31.79 31.26 -30.88
N ALA A 70 -32.67 32.09 -31.43
CA ALA A 70 -32.80 33.52 -31.33
C ALA A 70 -33.06 34.06 -29.91
N ALA A 71 -32.53 35.28 -29.71
CA ALA A 71 -33.14 36.48 -29.13
C ALA A 71 -34.31 36.32 -28.14
N GLY A 72 -34.10 36.87 -26.94
CA GLY A 72 -35.15 37.19 -25.97
C GLY A 72 -34.61 38.13 -24.90
N ASP A 73 -34.71 39.43 -25.17
CA ASP A 73 -34.45 40.53 -24.22
C ASP A 73 -35.40 40.47 -23.02
N GLY A 74 -34.87 40.78 -21.84
CA GLY A 74 -35.64 40.87 -20.60
C GLY A 74 -34.85 41.55 -19.48
N GLN A 75 -34.69 42.86 -19.58
CA GLN A 75 -34.22 43.74 -18.50
C GLN A 75 -35.25 43.80 -17.37
N CYS A 76 -34.81 43.57 -16.13
CA CYS A 76 -35.47 44.08 -14.92
C CYS A 76 -34.40 44.60 -13.94
N HIS A 77 -34.35 45.92 -13.81
CA HIS A 77 -33.65 46.64 -12.75
C HIS A 77 -34.41 46.52 -11.42
N GLY A 78 -33.69 46.36 -10.31
CA GLY A 78 -34.18 46.52 -8.93
C GLY A 78 -33.02 46.68 -7.95
N PRO A 79 -33.09 47.59 -6.95
CA PRO A 79 -31.94 48.24 -6.30
C PRO A 79 -31.35 47.45 -5.10
N PRO A 80 -30.13 47.80 -4.62
CA PRO A 80 -29.54 47.15 -3.46
C PRO A 80 -30.10 47.75 -2.16
N GLY A 81 -30.62 46.88 -1.30
CA GLY A 81 -31.02 47.22 0.06
C GLY A 81 -29.95 46.80 1.06
N ASP A 82 -29.34 47.79 1.71
CA ASP A 82 -28.49 47.64 2.89
C ASP A 82 -29.30 47.18 4.11
N HIS A 83 -28.94 46.04 4.71
CA HIS A 83 -29.16 45.79 6.14
C HIS A 83 -28.04 44.95 6.75
N ARG A 84 -27.21 45.62 7.56
CA ARG A 84 -26.40 45.03 8.62
C ARG A 84 -27.30 44.37 9.68
N ALA A 85 -26.95 43.17 10.14
CA ALA A 85 -26.72 42.90 11.58
C ALA A 85 -26.28 41.45 11.85
N ALA A 86 -25.11 41.34 12.48
CA ALA A 86 -24.76 40.44 13.58
C ALA A 86 -24.99 38.92 13.43
N GLN A 87 -23.91 38.18 13.16
CA GLN A 87 -23.52 37.02 13.95
C GLN A 87 -21.99 36.87 13.92
N ARG A 88 -21.33 37.33 14.99
CA ARG A 88 -19.93 37.03 15.31
C ARG A 88 -19.92 35.77 16.16
N GLY A 89 -19.35 34.69 15.65
CA GLY A 89 -19.05 33.46 16.38
C GLY A 89 -17.77 32.84 15.83
N GLY A 90 -16.70 32.90 16.62
CA GLY A 90 -15.32 32.51 16.37
C GLY A 90 -15.02 31.51 15.25
N ALA A 91 -14.50 32.00 14.14
CA ALA A 91 -13.63 31.22 13.26
C ALA A 91 -12.19 31.42 13.74
N ALA A 92 -11.57 30.35 14.23
CA ALA A 92 -10.13 30.30 14.46
C ALA A 92 -9.43 30.63 13.14
N GLY A 93 -8.67 31.73 13.13
CA GLY A 93 -7.94 32.17 11.96
C GLY A 93 -6.88 31.15 11.58
N PHE A 94 -7.10 30.46 10.46
CA PHE A 94 -6.00 29.93 9.68
C PHE A 94 -5.25 31.12 9.10
N ALA A 95 -4.20 31.56 9.78
CA ALA A 95 -3.25 32.49 9.22
C ALA A 95 -2.68 31.87 7.93
N ALA A 96 -2.90 32.53 6.81
CA ALA A 96 -2.26 32.17 5.55
C ALA A 96 -0.75 32.18 5.76
N ALA A 97 -0.14 31.00 5.77
CA ALA A 97 1.30 30.86 5.88
C ALA A 97 1.95 31.59 4.70
N ALA A 98 3.03 32.32 4.98
CA ALA A 98 3.81 32.97 3.94
C ALA A 98 4.19 31.95 2.85
N PRO A 99 4.06 32.28 1.54
CA PRO A 99 4.45 31.40 0.46
C PRO A 99 5.94 31.09 0.59
N GLY A 100 6.27 29.85 1.01
CA GLY A 100 7.65 29.37 1.18
C GLY A 100 7.93 28.66 2.52
N ALA A 101 7.15 28.92 3.57
CA ALA A 101 7.32 28.26 4.86
C ALA A 101 6.48 26.97 4.94
N PHE A 102 6.88 25.94 4.20
CA PHE A 102 6.26 24.61 4.32
C PHE A 102 6.49 24.06 5.74
N PRO A 103 5.43 23.66 6.48
CA PRO A 103 5.58 23.11 7.81
C PRO A 103 6.43 21.83 7.76
N ARG A 104 7.54 21.81 8.51
CA ARG A 104 8.46 20.65 8.65
C ARG A 104 7.81 19.39 9.23
N ARG A 105 6.57 19.50 9.69
CA ARG A 105 5.89 18.44 10.43
C ARG A 105 5.16 17.54 9.44
N ALA A 106 5.52 16.25 9.44
CA ALA A 106 4.75 15.23 8.75
C ALA A 106 3.27 15.37 9.14
N LEU A 107 2.37 15.33 8.14
CA LEU A 107 0.93 15.25 8.38
C LEU A 107 0.62 14.03 9.26
N ARG A 108 1.32 12.92 8.99
CA ARG A 108 1.22 11.69 9.76
C ARG A 108 2.56 10.97 9.77
N GLU A 109 2.89 10.38 10.91
CA GLU A 109 4.05 9.51 11.09
C GLU A 109 3.59 8.25 11.82
N VAL A 110 4.09 7.09 11.36
CA VAL A 110 3.92 5.80 12.04
C VAL A 110 5.30 5.17 12.18
N ALA A 111 5.74 5.04 13.43
CA ALA A 111 6.93 4.27 13.77
C ALA A 111 6.60 2.77 13.69
N VAL A 112 7.49 2.02 13.06
CA VAL A 112 7.43 0.56 12.90
C VAL A 112 8.68 -0.01 13.54
N GLU A 113 8.77 0.09 14.87
CA GLU A 113 9.96 -0.33 15.62
C GLU A 113 10.11 -1.86 15.59
N PRO A 114 11.36 -2.38 15.49
CA PRO A 114 12.64 -1.68 15.34
C PRO A 114 13.04 -1.42 13.87
N PHE A 115 12.14 -1.62 12.91
CA PHE A 115 12.43 -1.65 11.48
C PHE A 115 12.66 -0.25 10.89
N GLY A 116 11.84 0.74 11.27
CA GLY A 116 11.96 2.09 10.79
C GLY A 116 10.69 2.91 10.98
N LYS A 117 10.41 3.82 10.06
CA LYS A 117 9.20 4.64 10.08
C LYS A 117 8.70 5.01 8.70
N ILE A 118 7.40 5.27 8.63
CA ILE A 118 6.69 5.74 7.45
C ILE A 118 6.08 7.10 7.76
N GLU A 119 6.33 8.07 6.90
CA GLU A 119 5.90 9.46 7.06
C GLU A 119 5.09 9.92 5.84
N VAL A 120 4.12 10.80 6.05
CA VAL A 120 3.37 11.49 4.99
C VAL A 120 3.55 12.98 5.17
N HIS A 121 3.99 13.66 4.12
CA HIS A 121 4.26 15.09 4.06
C HIS A 121 3.40 15.75 2.98
N HIS A 122 2.97 16.98 3.26
CA HIS A 122 2.35 17.84 2.27
C HIS A 122 3.35 18.90 1.79
N GLY A 123 3.62 18.92 0.49
CA GLY A 123 4.56 19.82 -0.15
C GLY A 123 5.06 19.28 -1.48
N ASP A 124 5.84 20.10 -2.18
CA ASP A 124 6.54 19.68 -3.39
C ASP A 124 7.67 18.69 -3.06
N ILE A 125 7.72 17.55 -3.76
CA ILE A 125 8.73 16.50 -3.55
C ILE A 125 10.15 16.99 -3.82
N PHE A 126 10.34 17.89 -4.79
CA PHE A 126 11.66 18.45 -5.07
C PHE A 126 12.09 19.41 -3.95
N SER A 127 11.19 20.29 -3.50
CA SER A 127 11.42 21.18 -2.37
C SER A 127 11.67 20.43 -1.04
N PHE A 128 10.92 19.36 -0.79
CA PHE A 128 11.14 18.47 0.35
C PHE A 128 12.55 17.88 0.30
N TRP A 129 12.95 17.43 -0.88
CA TRP A 129 14.24 16.81 -1.09
C TRP A 129 15.42 17.77 -0.95
N GLU A 130 15.32 18.96 -1.54
CA GLU A 130 16.33 20.00 -1.43
C GLU A 130 16.62 20.34 0.03
N LYS A 131 15.55 20.46 0.84
CA LYS A 131 15.66 20.67 2.28
C LYS A 131 16.31 19.49 3.00
N ASP A 132 15.91 18.25 2.69
CA ASP A 132 16.50 17.06 3.31
C ASP A 132 17.99 16.88 2.96
N LEU A 133 18.42 17.35 1.78
CA LEU A 133 19.85 17.46 1.41
C LEU A 133 20.57 18.61 2.12
N GLN A 134 19.96 19.79 2.21
CA GLN A 134 20.52 20.93 2.95
C GLN A 134 20.72 20.60 4.42
N ASP A 135 19.71 20.01 5.07
CA ASP A 135 19.76 19.57 6.47
C ASP A 135 20.86 18.51 6.68
N LEU A 136 21.25 17.74 5.65
CA LEU A 136 22.39 16.84 5.71
C LEU A 136 23.73 17.60 5.61
N ALA A 137 23.81 18.60 4.72
CA ALA A 137 25.01 19.39 4.50
C ALA A 137 25.35 20.31 5.69
N GLU A 138 24.32 20.83 6.36
CA GLU A 138 24.46 21.73 7.52
C GLU A 138 24.78 20.99 8.83
N ARG A 139 24.64 19.66 8.89
CA ARG A 139 24.95 18.90 10.09
C ARG A 139 26.43 19.07 10.47
N PRO A 140 26.73 19.37 11.76
CA PRO A 140 28.10 19.62 12.21
C PRO A 140 29.00 18.42 11.90
N LYS A 141 30.27 18.67 11.55
CA LYS A 141 31.22 17.65 11.08
C LYS A 141 31.43 16.47 12.04
N GLU A 142 31.16 16.66 13.33
CA GLU A 142 31.19 15.57 14.33
C GLU A 142 30.02 14.58 14.17
N SER A 143 28.91 15.03 13.59
CA SER A 143 27.73 14.21 13.21
C SER A 143 27.70 13.85 11.72
N SER A 144 28.58 14.43 10.90
CA SER A 144 28.67 14.18 9.45
C SER A 144 29.29 12.83 9.10
N ALA A 145 29.68 12.03 10.09
CA ALA A 145 30.13 10.66 9.88
C ALA A 145 28.98 9.70 9.53
N ARG A 146 27.72 10.14 9.58
CA ARG A 146 26.58 9.28 9.24
C ARG A 146 26.43 9.12 7.72
N ALA A 147 26.69 7.91 7.22
CA ALA A 147 26.40 7.58 5.84
C ALA A 147 24.88 7.56 5.63
N ALA A 148 24.40 8.28 4.63
CA ALA A 148 22.98 8.29 4.29
C ALA A 148 22.81 7.89 2.82
N ALA A 149 21.96 6.91 2.56
CA ALA A 149 21.48 6.62 1.21
C ALA A 149 20.10 7.22 1.07
N ARG A 150 19.89 7.94 -0.02
CA ARG A 150 18.59 8.52 -0.28
C ARG A 150 18.14 8.21 -1.69
N SER A 151 16.89 7.80 -1.84
CA SER A 151 16.30 7.52 -3.14
C SER A 151 15.03 8.34 -3.32
N MET A 152 14.88 9.00 -4.46
CA MET A 152 13.63 9.61 -4.89
C MET A 152 13.01 8.75 -5.97
N VAL A 153 11.79 8.25 -5.76
CA VAL A 153 11.06 7.46 -6.77
C VAL A 153 10.04 8.35 -7.45
N LEU A 154 10.13 8.46 -8.77
CA LEU A 154 9.18 9.21 -9.59
C LEU A 154 8.52 8.29 -10.63
N PRO A 155 7.23 8.49 -10.92
CA PRO A 155 6.55 7.73 -11.96
C PRO A 155 6.99 8.22 -13.35
N MET A 156 7.13 7.30 -14.29
CA MET A 156 7.60 7.56 -15.65
C MET A 156 6.83 6.77 -16.70
N SER A 157 6.75 7.29 -17.93
CA SER A 157 6.10 6.60 -19.04
C SER A 157 7.01 5.53 -19.67
N PRO A 158 6.45 4.46 -20.29
CA PRO A 158 7.22 3.37 -20.91
C PRO A 158 8.29 3.78 -21.92
N ASN A 159 8.12 4.92 -22.57
CA ASN A 159 9.02 5.45 -23.58
C ASN A 159 10.03 6.48 -23.05
N LEU A 160 10.04 6.75 -21.73
CA LEU A 160 10.85 7.79 -21.10
C LEU A 160 10.65 9.19 -21.72
N LEU A 161 9.46 9.44 -22.26
CA LEU A 161 9.06 10.74 -22.83
C LEU A 161 7.76 11.20 -22.15
N PRO A 162 7.85 11.68 -20.89
CA PRO A 162 6.69 12.18 -20.19
C PRO A 162 6.22 13.48 -20.85
N TYR A 163 4.96 13.52 -21.27
CA TYR A 163 4.38 14.73 -21.87
C TYR A 163 3.89 15.73 -20.82
N ARG A 164 3.61 15.27 -19.60
CA ARG A 164 3.13 16.05 -18.43
C ARG A 164 3.49 15.33 -17.12
N GLY A 165 3.30 16.05 -16.01
CA GLY A 165 3.41 15.50 -14.65
C GLY A 165 4.84 15.52 -14.11
N LEU A 166 5.05 14.83 -12.97
CA LEU A 166 6.31 14.87 -12.21
C LEU A 166 7.52 14.37 -13.00
N GLY A 167 7.33 13.41 -13.91
CA GLY A 167 8.41 12.93 -14.78
C GLY A 167 8.95 14.02 -15.71
N LEU A 168 8.07 14.86 -16.27
CA LEU A 168 8.47 15.98 -17.12
C LEU A 168 9.14 17.06 -16.28
N GLU A 169 8.58 17.40 -15.12
CA GLU A 169 9.18 18.41 -14.23
C GLU A 169 10.58 18.00 -13.78
N ALA A 170 10.82 16.71 -13.50
CA ALA A 170 12.15 16.20 -13.20
C ALA A 170 13.12 16.43 -14.37
N PHE A 171 12.70 16.18 -15.61
CA PHE A 171 13.53 16.43 -16.79
C PHE A 171 13.77 17.92 -17.04
N ASP A 172 12.76 18.78 -16.83
CA ASP A 172 12.91 20.23 -16.98
C ASP A 172 13.92 20.77 -15.95
N ARG A 173 13.88 20.30 -14.71
CA ARG A 173 14.83 20.68 -13.65
C ARG A 173 16.23 20.09 -13.88
N GLY A 174 16.32 18.84 -14.33
CA GLY A 174 17.58 18.14 -14.57
C GLY A 174 18.28 18.55 -15.87
N GLY A 175 17.53 19.11 -16.82
CA GLY A 175 18.00 19.53 -18.14
C GLY A 175 18.39 18.37 -19.05
N ALA A 176 19.01 18.70 -20.18
CA ALA A 176 19.39 17.74 -21.22
C ALA A 176 20.34 16.63 -20.74
N LEU A 177 21.15 16.88 -19.70
CA LEU A 177 22.06 15.88 -19.13
C LEU A 177 21.29 14.75 -18.45
N LEU A 178 20.33 15.07 -17.58
CA LEU A 178 19.51 14.04 -16.92
C LEU A 178 18.75 13.20 -17.94
N VAL A 179 18.17 13.85 -18.95
CA VAL A 179 17.47 13.16 -20.03
C VAL A 179 18.42 12.19 -20.72
N ARG A 180 19.57 12.68 -21.22
CA ARG A 180 20.55 11.84 -21.92
C ARG A 180 20.98 10.65 -21.09
N GLU A 181 21.37 10.86 -19.84
CA GLU A 181 21.79 9.79 -18.94
C GLU A 181 20.67 8.79 -18.67
N THR A 182 19.42 9.24 -18.53
CA THR A 182 18.26 8.34 -18.37
C THR A 182 18.12 7.38 -19.54
N PHE A 183 18.28 7.89 -20.77
CA PHE A 183 18.20 7.07 -21.98
C PHE A 183 19.41 6.14 -22.13
N GLU A 184 20.62 6.61 -21.83
CA GLU A 184 21.84 5.78 -21.84
C GLU A 184 21.77 4.67 -20.80
N GLU A 185 21.31 4.98 -19.58
CA GLU A 185 21.11 4.01 -18.51
C GLU A 185 20.06 2.96 -18.88
N ALA A 186 18.92 3.39 -19.42
CA ALA A 186 17.87 2.48 -19.85
C ALA A 186 18.34 1.55 -20.98
N LYS A 187 19.11 2.06 -21.94
CA LYS A 187 19.71 1.21 -22.99
C LYS A 187 20.67 0.17 -22.41
N ARG A 188 21.51 0.59 -21.45
CA ARG A 188 22.50 -0.26 -20.79
C ARG A 188 21.84 -1.34 -19.92
N GLU A 189 20.85 -0.98 -19.12
CA GLU A 189 20.22 -1.89 -18.15
C GLU A 189 19.26 -2.88 -18.83
N PHE A 190 18.54 -2.44 -19.87
CA PHE A 190 17.52 -3.25 -20.54
C PHE A 190 17.95 -3.78 -21.92
N GLY A 191 19.23 -3.60 -22.29
CA GLY A 191 19.82 -4.23 -23.47
C GLY A 191 19.23 -3.77 -24.81
N ILE A 192 18.83 -2.51 -24.93
CA ILE A 192 18.22 -1.93 -26.15
C ILE A 192 19.32 -1.53 -27.15
N GLU A 193 20.34 -2.37 -27.29
CA GLU A 193 21.48 -2.20 -28.19
C GLU A 193 21.35 -3.17 -29.38
N ASN A 194 20.36 -2.95 -30.24
CA ASN A 194 20.37 -3.55 -31.59
C ASN A 194 20.57 -2.43 -32.63
N PRO A 195 21.83 -2.12 -32.98
CA PRO A 195 22.16 -1.10 -33.99
C PRO A 195 21.76 -1.50 -35.42
N GLU A 196 21.36 -2.75 -35.68
CA GLU A 196 20.93 -3.17 -37.03
C GLU A 196 19.53 -2.68 -37.40
N ASN A 197 18.73 -2.23 -36.43
CA ASN A 197 17.37 -1.70 -36.63
C ASN A 197 17.26 -0.24 -36.16
N GLU A 198 18.20 0.63 -36.57
CA GLU A 198 18.17 2.08 -36.32
C GLU A 198 16.86 2.78 -36.73
N LYS A 199 16.00 2.13 -37.51
CA LYS A 199 14.71 2.69 -37.95
C LYS A 199 13.59 2.59 -36.92
N GLU A 200 13.76 1.83 -35.83
CA GLU A 200 12.78 1.72 -34.75
C GLU A 200 13.43 2.03 -33.38
N THR A 201 13.95 3.24 -33.21
CA THR A 201 14.47 3.76 -31.93
C THR A 201 13.37 4.06 -30.90
N LYS A 202 12.37 3.19 -30.74
CA LYS A 202 11.40 3.30 -29.65
C LYS A 202 11.86 2.42 -28.51
N ILE A 203 12.50 3.03 -27.52
CA ILE A 203 12.68 2.41 -26.20
C ILE A 203 11.27 2.08 -25.68
N HIS A 204 10.99 0.80 -25.46
CA HIS A 204 9.76 0.35 -24.83
C HIS A 204 10.12 -0.41 -23.58
N LEU A 205 10.02 0.27 -22.44
CA LEU A 205 10.22 -0.34 -21.13
C LEU A 205 8.91 -0.93 -20.63
N GLU A 206 8.99 -2.07 -19.96
CA GLU A 206 7.83 -2.73 -19.39
C GLU A 206 7.43 -2.08 -18.06
N PRO A 207 6.13 -2.08 -17.70
CA PRO A 207 5.68 -1.68 -16.38
C PRO A 207 6.44 -2.39 -15.26
N GLY A 208 6.97 -1.62 -14.32
CA GLY A 208 7.75 -2.11 -13.18
C GLY A 208 9.25 -2.16 -13.43
N ASN A 209 9.73 -1.84 -14.64
CA ASN A 209 11.13 -1.46 -14.84
C ASN A 209 11.44 -0.16 -14.07
N VAL A 210 12.65 -0.06 -13.52
CA VAL A 210 13.09 1.09 -12.70
C VAL A 210 14.46 1.52 -13.19
N VAL A 211 14.55 2.71 -13.78
CA VAL A 211 15.83 3.29 -14.23
C VAL A 211 16.43 4.10 -13.09
N GLN A 212 17.66 3.80 -12.68
CA GLN A 212 18.31 4.44 -11.53
C GLN A 212 19.46 5.35 -11.94
N LEU A 213 19.40 6.63 -11.57
CA LEU A 213 20.41 7.61 -11.91
C LEU A 213 20.94 8.32 -10.66
N PRO A 214 22.16 8.85 -10.69
CA PRO A 214 22.64 9.76 -9.66
C PRO A 214 21.71 10.98 -9.53
N LEU A 215 21.47 11.44 -8.31
CA LEU A 215 20.48 12.50 -8.08
C LEU A 215 21.01 13.92 -8.24
N HIS A 216 22.32 14.10 -8.39
CA HIS A 216 22.96 15.43 -8.42
C HIS A 216 22.49 16.32 -9.59
N HIS A 217 21.86 15.75 -10.62
CA HIS A 217 21.23 16.51 -11.70
C HIS A 217 20.04 17.35 -11.22
N LEU A 218 19.32 16.91 -10.18
CA LEU A 218 18.19 17.66 -9.62
C LEU A 218 18.58 18.60 -8.48
N ALA A 219 19.82 18.52 -7.99
CA ALA A 219 20.27 19.37 -6.90
C ALA A 219 20.47 20.83 -7.38
N PRO A 220 20.07 21.84 -6.57
CA PRO A 220 20.36 23.24 -6.83
C PRO A 220 21.87 23.46 -7.03
N PRO A 221 22.30 24.47 -7.82
CA PRO A 221 23.71 24.66 -8.16
C PRO A 221 24.68 24.72 -6.96
N LEU A 222 24.23 25.33 -5.85
CA LEU A 222 25.01 25.43 -4.62
C LEU A 222 25.23 24.06 -3.95
N VAL A 223 24.17 23.24 -3.89
CA VAL A 223 24.22 21.87 -3.34
C VAL A 223 24.98 20.94 -4.29
N ARG A 224 24.84 21.15 -5.61
CA ARG A 224 25.53 20.37 -6.63
C ARG A 224 27.06 20.46 -6.49
N ARG A 225 27.62 21.64 -6.21
CA ARG A 225 29.07 21.79 -5.97
C ARG A 225 29.53 20.97 -4.76
N GLN A 226 28.81 21.07 -3.65
CA GLN A 226 29.11 20.30 -2.44
C GLN A 226 28.99 18.78 -2.64
N LEU A 227 28.01 18.33 -3.44
CA LEU A 227 27.81 16.93 -3.77
C LEU A 227 28.84 16.39 -4.78
N GLN A 228 29.37 17.24 -5.66
CA GLN A 228 30.41 16.86 -6.63
C GLN A 228 31.79 16.80 -5.99
N GLU A 229 32.08 17.66 -5.02
CA GLU A 229 33.36 17.67 -4.31
C GLU A 229 33.45 16.57 -3.22
N GLY A 230 32.33 15.94 -2.86
CA GLY A 230 32.27 14.88 -1.86
C GLY A 230 32.08 13.47 -2.45
N ASP A 231 32.58 12.46 -1.71
CA ASP A 231 32.38 11.01 -1.91
C ASP A 231 30.89 10.54 -1.82
N CYS A 232 29.93 11.46 -1.89
CA CYS A 232 28.52 11.25 -1.60
C CYS A 232 27.63 11.16 -2.86
N ASN A 233 28.16 11.42 -4.05
CA ASN A 233 27.36 11.49 -5.28
C ASN A 233 26.61 10.17 -5.60
N TRP A 234 27.27 9.02 -5.44
CA TRP A 234 26.67 7.72 -5.76
C TRP A 234 25.64 7.24 -4.73
N LYS A 235 25.59 7.84 -3.53
CA LYS A 235 24.70 7.46 -2.42
C LYS A 235 23.28 7.98 -2.59
N ASN A 236 23.08 9.00 -3.42
CA ASN A 236 21.78 9.61 -3.68
C ASN A 236 21.31 9.27 -5.09
N ARG A 237 20.10 8.70 -5.23
CA ARG A 237 19.57 8.22 -6.51
C ARG A 237 18.19 8.81 -6.81
N ILE A 238 17.94 9.12 -8.08
CA ILE A 238 16.60 9.21 -8.65
C ILE A 238 16.25 7.87 -9.31
N MET A 239 15.03 7.42 -9.12
CA MET A 239 14.50 6.16 -9.64
C MET A 239 13.25 6.49 -10.47
N PHE A 240 13.35 6.36 -11.78
CA PHE A 240 12.21 6.47 -12.68
C PHE A 240 11.55 5.11 -12.82
N MET A 241 10.39 4.97 -12.17
CA MET A 241 9.61 3.74 -12.23
C MET A 241 8.61 3.80 -13.37
N ILE A 242 8.68 2.83 -14.27
CA ILE A 242 7.76 2.71 -15.39
C ILE A 242 6.39 2.27 -14.89
N MET A 243 5.43 3.17 -15.02
CA MET A 243 4.09 2.98 -14.50
C MET A 243 3.14 2.39 -15.55
N PRO A 244 2.29 1.42 -15.16
CA PRO A 244 1.19 0.95 -16.00
C PRO A 244 0.08 2.00 -16.07
N TRP A 245 -0.75 1.93 -17.11
CA TRP A 245 -1.96 2.75 -17.19
C TRP A 245 -3.16 2.01 -16.60
N VAL A 246 -4.05 2.72 -15.90
CA VAL A 246 -5.21 2.10 -15.24
C VAL A 246 -6.16 1.38 -16.22
N TRP A 247 -6.22 1.83 -17.48
CA TRP A 247 -7.13 1.31 -18.49
C TRP A 247 -6.58 0.10 -19.27
N GLU A 248 -5.35 -0.34 -19.01
CA GLU A 248 -4.74 -1.49 -19.70
C GLU A 248 -5.24 -2.85 -19.18
N GLY A 249 -6.53 -2.98 -18.91
CA GLY A 249 -7.14 -4.24 -18.48
C GLY A 249 -8.30 -4.05 -17.52
N SER A 250 -8.61 -5.10 -16.77
CA SER A 250 -9.61 -5.02 -15.71
C SER A 250 -9.09 -4.18 -14.54
N PRO A 251 -9.97 -3.54 -13.73
CA PRO A 251 -9.55 -2.80 -12.55
C PRO A 251 -8.73 -3.64 -11.55
N MET A 252 -9.00 -4.95 -11.47
CA MET A 252 -8.23 -5.88 -10.65
C MET A 252 -6.82 -6.10 -11.19
N ASP A 253 -6.66 -6.23 -12.51
CA ASP A 253 -5.34 -6.41 -13.12
C ASP A 253 -4.52 -5.12 -13.04
N ALA A 254 -5.15 -3.97 -13.23
CA ALA A 254 -4.52 -2.66 -13.05
C ALA A 254 -3.98 -2.51 -11.62
N ALA A 255 -4.76 -2.91 -10.61
CA ALA A 255 -4.33 -2.87 -9.20
C ALA A 255 -3.16 -3.84 -8.94
N LYS A 256 -3.18 -5.06 -9.50
CA LYS A 256 -2.07 -6.02 -9.39
C LYS A 256 -0.79 -5.51 -10.03
N ARG A 257 -0.89 -4.92 -11.24
CA ARG A 257 0.26 -4.31 -11.92
C ARG A 257 0.81 -3.13 -11.13
N PHE A 258 -0.06 -2.27 -10.59
CA PHE A 258 0.36 -1.16 -9.75
C PHE A 258 1.15 -1.63 -8.52
N ARG A 259 0.65 -2.64 -7.81
CA ARG A 259 1.36 -3.27 -6.68
C ARG A 259 2.70 -3.85 -7.11
N PHE A 260 2.72 -4.60 -8.21
CA PHE A 260 3.95 -5.15 -8.76
C PHE A 260 4.99 -4.06 -9.05
N CYS A 261 4.61 -2.96 -9.70
CA CYS A 261 5.53 -1.86 -10.02
C CYS A 261 6.04 -1.17 -8.75
N THR A 262 5.13 -0.88 -7.82
CA THR A 262 5.46 -0.28 -6.52
C THR A 262 6.47 -1.14 -5.75
N LYS A 263 6.22 -2.44 -5.69
CA LYS A 263 7.11 -3.42 -5.09
C LYS A 263 8.49 -3.41 -5.76
N ARG A 264 8.56 -3.39 -7.09
CA ARG A 264 9.83 -3.31 -7.83
C ARG A 264 10.61 -2.03 -7.54
N ALA A 265 9.94 -0.88 -7.39
CA ALA A 265 10.58 0.37 -6.99
C ALA A 265 11.15 0.28 -5.57
N PHE A 266 10.39 -0.28 -4.63
CA PHE A 266 10.88 -0.51 -3.28
C PHE A 266 12.04 -1.52 -3.21
N GLU A 267 11.97 -2.63 -3.94
CA GLU A 267 13.08 -3.61 -4.06
C GLU A 267 14.35 -2.93 -4.60
N SER A 268 14.20 -2.09 -5.62
CA SER A 268 15.30 -1.31 -6.21
C SER A 268 15.92 -0.37 -5.18
N ALA A 269 15.09 0.32 -4.40
CA ALA A 269 15.55 1.20 -3.34
C ALA A 269 16.23 0.47 -2.18
N VAL A 270 15.72 -0.69 -1.77
CA VAL A 270 16.35 -1.55 -0.75
C VAL A 270 17.71 -2.05 -1.23
N LYS A 271 17.84 -2.47 -2.50
CA LYS A 271 19.13 -2.88 -3.08
C LYS A 271 20.16 -1.75 -3.05
N HIS A 272 19.75 -0.54 -3.43
CA HIS A 272 20.60 0.65 -3.35
C HIS A 272 21.03 0.93 -1.91
N CYS A 273 20.07 0.92 -0.97
CA CYS A 273 20.35 1.12 0.45
C CYS A 273 21.30 0.04 1.01
N LYS A 274 21.15 -1.22 0.62
CA LYS A 274 22.02 -2.33 1.04
C LYS A 274 23.46 -2.09 0.61
N LYS A 275 23.69 -1.68 -0.65
CA LYS A 275 25.03 -1.36 -1.16
C LYS A 275 25.69 -0.26 -0.33
N VAL A 276 24.97 0.83 -0.08
CA VAL A 276 25.51 1.96 0.71
C VAL A 276 25.76 1.55 2.17
N SER A 277 24.86 0.74 2.75
CA SER A 277 25.00 0.24 4.11
C SER A 277 26.24 -0.61 4.31
N GLN A 278 26.57 -1.49 3.36
CA GLN A 278 27.76 -2.35 3.43
C GLN A 278 29.05 -1.53 3.43
N GLU A 279 29.10 -0.48 2.59
CA GLU A 279 30.24 0.43 2.57
C GLU A 279 30.35 1.29 3.83
N ALA A 280 29.21 1.68 4.42
CA ALA A 280 29.17 2.39 5.69
C ALA A 280 29.65 1.51 6.85
N GLU A 281 29.23 0.24 6.87
CA GLU A 281 29.63 -0.76 7.86
C GLU A 281 31.13 -1.05 7.80
N ALA A 282 31.69 -1.19 6.60
CA ALA A 282 33.14 -1.32 6.39
C ALA A 282 33.92 -0.11 6.95
N LYS A 283 33.29 1.07 6.99
CA LYS A 283 33.86 2.30 7.56
C LYS A 283 33.44 2.56 9.02
N MET A 284 32.71 1.63 9.65
CA MET A 284 32.12 1.77 10.99
C MET A 284 31.30 3.06 11.17
N GLN A 285 30.61 3.48 10.11
CA GLN A 285 29.81 4.70 10.09
C GLN A 285 28.34 4.37 10.39
N PRO A 286 27.65 5.19 11.21
CA PRO A 286 26.21 5.03 11.37
C PRO A 286 25.52 5.23 10.01
N TYR A 287 24.47 4.46 9.74
CA TYR A 287 23.82 4.44 8.44
C TYR A 287 22.32 4.80 8.54
N GLU A 288 21.80 5.46 7.50
CA GLU A 288 20.37 5.77 7.37
C GLU A 288 19.93 5.69 5.90
N GLY A 289 19.10 4.68 5.57
CA GLY A 289 18.46 4.57 4.26
C GLY A 289 17.09 5.25 4.24
N THR A 290 16.89 6.17 3.31
CA THR A 290 15.63 6.91 3.11
C THR A 290 15.11 6.79 1.68
N VAL A 291 13.81 6.62 1.53
CA VAL A 291 13.11 6.67 0.23
C VAL A 291 12.02 7.71 0.29
N ALA A 292 11.97 8.60 -0.69
CA ALA A 292 10.91 9.59 -0.86
C ALA A 292 10.17 9.34 -2.17
N LEU A 293 8.83 9.40 -2.15
CA LEU A 293 8.00 9.16 -3.32
C LEU A 293 6.65 9.87 -3.22
N PRO A 294 6.02 10.24 -4.34
CA PRO A 294 4.64 10.72 -4.36
C PRO A 294 3.66 9.53 -4.37
N ASN A 295 2.37 9.80 -4.45
CA ASN A 295 1.35 8.85 -4.88
C ASN A 295 1.56 8.51 -6.35
N LEU A 296 2.30 7.42 -6.57
CA LEU A 296 2.72 6.95 -7.90
C LEU A 296 1.56 6.68 -8.86
N GLY A 297 0.36 6.36 -8.34
CA GLY A 297 -0.83 6.09 -9.16
C GLY A 297 -1.61 7.34 -9.58
N GLY A 298 -1.33 8.49 -8.96
CA GLY A 298 -2.06 9.73 -9.21
C GLY A 298 -1.81 10.35 -10.60
N GLY A 299 -2.59 11.38 -10.92
CA GLY A 299 -2.38 12.20 -12.12
C GLY A 299 -2.72 11.46 -13.42
N ILE A 300 -1.77 11.41 -14.35
CA ILE A 300 -2.00 10.94 -15.72
C ILE A 300 -2.30 9.43 -15.83
N TYR A 301 -1.84 8.63 -14.85
CA TYR A 301 -2.02 7.17 -14.88
C TYR A 301 -3.44 6.71 -14.54
N GLY A 302 -4.25 7.61 -13.99
CA GLY A 302 -5.69 7.44 -13.81
C GLY A 302 -6.11 6.52 -12.65
N TYR A 303 -5.19 6.12 -11.76
CA TYR A 303 -5.59 5.34 -10.59
C TYR A 303 -6.37 6.21 -9.61
N GLU A 304 -7.41 5.62 -9.01
CA GLU A 304 -8.16 6.29 -7.96
C GLU A 304 -7.26 6.55 -6.74
N PRO A 305 -7.09 7.82 -6.31
CA PRO A 305 -6.12 8.18 -5.28
C PRO A 305 -6.28 7.39 -3.98
N ARG A 306 -7.51 7.08 -3.57
CA ARG A 306 -7.78 6.31 -2.34
C ARG A 306 -7.31 4.85 -2.46
N SER A 307 -7.62 4.21 -3.58
CA SER A 307 -7.23 2.81 -3.83
C SER A 307 -5.72 2.67 -4.04
N SER A 308 -5.11 3.60 -4.80
CA SER A 308 -3.66 3.63 -5.00
C SER A 308 -2.92 3.92 -3.71
N SER A 309 -3.39 4.85 -2.88
CA SER A 309 -2.76 5.18 -1.57
C SER A 309 -2.73 3.98 -0.64
N VAL A 310 -3.85 3.25 -0.49
CA VAL A 310 -3.89 2.05 0.35
C VAL A 310 -2.91 0.99 -0.18
N SER A 311 -2.92 0.72 -1.48
CA SER A 311 -2.01 -0.28 -2.05
C SER A 311 -0.55 0.13 -1.90
N LEU A 312 -0.23 1.41 -2.15
CA LEU A 312 1.12 1.96 -2.03
C LEU A 312 1.66 1.87 -0.59
N VAL A 313 0.82 2.21 0.40
CA VAL A 313 1.16 2.11 1.82
C VAL A 313 1.30 0.65 2.26
N GLU A 314 0.45 -0.26 1.78
CA GLU A 314 0.57 -1.70 2.07
C GLU A 314 1.94 -2.23 1.59
N GLU A 315 2.32 -1.94 0.35
CA GLU A 315 3.64 -2.34 -0.20
C GLU A 315 4.80 -1.69 0.58
N ALA A 316 4.63 -0.48 1.11
CA ALA A 316 5.63 0.17 1.96
C ALA A 316 5.82 -0.55 3.30
N PHE A 317 4.74 -1.01 3.94
CA PHE A 317 4.83 -1.84 5.14
C PHE A 317 5.50 -3.19 4.85
N GLU A 318 5.10 -3.86 3.77
CA GLU A 318 5.70 -5.14 3.37
C GLU A 318 7.19 -5.00 3.08
N THR A 319 7.59 -3.92 2.41
CA THR A 319 8.99 -3.59 2.14
C THR A 319 9.77 -3.29 3.42
N LEU A 320 9.21 -2.49 4.33
CA LEU A 320 9.91 -2.11 5.57
C LEU A 320 10.07 -3.29 6.52
N LEU A 321 9.05 -4.14 6.62
CA LEU A 321 9.06 -5.36 7.43
C LEU A 321 9.83 -6.51 6.75
N GLN A 322 10.00 -6.44 5.43
CA GLN A 322 10.67 -7.44 4.59
C GLN A 322 10.05 -8.83 4.68
N VAL A 323 8.72 -8.88 4.68
CA VAL A 323 7.94 -10.11 4.91
C VAL A 323 8.26 -11.20 3.88
N GLU A 324 8.57 -10.81 2.65
CA GLU A 324 8.86 -11.74 1.55
C GLU A 324 10.35 -11.90 1.23
N ALA A 325 11.25 -11.21 1.95
CA ALA A 325 12.68 -11.29 1.68
C ALA A 325 13.26 -12.61 2.18
N SER A 326 13.96 -13.34 1.32
CA SER A 326 14.75 -14.52 1.73
C SER A 326 15.87 -14.12 2.70
N ASP A 327 16.54 -13.00 2.39
CA ASP A 327 17.66 -12.46 3.16
C ASP A 327 17.32 -11.00 3.57
N PRO A 328 16.64 -10.81 4.72
CA PRO A 328 16.23 -9.49 5.14
C PRO A 328 17.46 -8.61 5.42
N CYS A 329 17.44 -7.41 4.84
CA CYS A 329 18.43 -6.35 5.04
C CYS A 329 17.71 -5.05 5.44
N TYR A 330 17.64 -4.76 6.74
CA TYR A 330 16.99 -3.56 7.28
C TYR A 330 17.81 -2.27 7.11
N ALA A 331 18.41 -2.10 5.93
CA ALA A 331 19.14 -0.89 5.53
C ALA A 331 18.16 0.29 5.30
N LEU A 332 17.00 0.02 4.70
CA LEU A 332 15.95 1.03 4.55
C LEU A 332 15.28 1.28 5.91
N ARG A 333 15.34 2.54 6.40
CA ARG A 333 14.82 2.93 7.72
C ARG A 333 13.69 3.94 7.66
N ARG A 334 13.58 4.70 6.57
CA ARG A 334 12.60 5.79 6.45
C ARG A 334 11.95 5.77 5.07
N ILE A 335 10.62 5.75 5.03
CA ILE A 335 9.84 5.91 3.80
C ILE A 335 8.99 7.16 3.94
N CYS A 336 9.15 8.12 3.03
CA CYS A 336 8.47 9.40 3.04
C CYS A 336 7.55 9.51 1.82
N PHE A 337 6.24 9.56 2.05
CA PHE A 337 5.29 9.97 1.05
C PHE A 337 5.21 11.49 1.01
N VAL A 338 5.39 12.10 -0.17
CA VAL A 338 5.38 13.56 -0.33
C VAL A 338 4.41 13.93 -1.43
N GLU A 339 3.37 14.66 -1.09
CA GLU A 339 2.33 15.06 -2.03
C GLU A 339 2.09 16.56 -2.03
N ALA A 340 2.02 17.14 -3.22
CA ALA A 340 1.78 18.57 -3.40
C ALA A 340 0.31 18.94 -3.21
N ASP A 341 -0.60 18.01 -3.53
CA ASP A 341 -2.02 18.17 -3.30
C ASP A 341 -2.40 17.73 -1.88
N LEU A 342 -3.07 18.62 -1.14
CA LEU A 342 -3.45 18.37 0.26
C LEU A 342 -4.49 17.25 0.37
N GLU A 343 -5.42 17.13 -0.58
CA GLU A 343 -6.44 16.09 -0.54
C GLU A 343 -5.81 14.70 -0.70
N THR A 344 -4.91 14.56 -1.68
CA THR A 344 -4.15 13.33 -1.91
C THR A 344 -3.21 13.01 -0.74
N ALA A 345 -2.53 14.02 -0.18
CA ALA A 345 -1.70 13.85 1.01
C ALA A 345 -2.52 13.39 2.23
N THR A 346 -3.74 13.91 2.39
CA THR A 346 -4.67 13.49 3.45
C THR A 346 -5.15 12.06 3.24
N SER A 347 -5.47 11.68 1.99
CA SER A 347 -5.82 10.31 1.62
C SER A 347 -4.69 9.31 1.93
N LEU A 348 -3.44 9.68 1.66
CA LEU A 348 -2.26 8.89 2.07
C LEU A 348 -2.13 8.79 3.59
N ALA A 349 -2.35 9.88 4.32
CA ALA A 349 -2.29 9.90 5.78
C ALA A 349 -3.37 9.00 6.41
N GLU A 350 -4.59 9.03 5.88
CA GLU A 350 -5.68 8.14 6.28
C GLU A 350 -5.37 6.67 5.95
N SER A 351 -4.84 6.42 4.75
CA SER A 351 -4.40 5.09 4.32
C SER A 351 -3.30 4.55 5.23
N LEU A 352 -2.32 5.39 5.62
CA LEU A 352 -1.28 5.05 6.58
C LEU A 352 -1.86 4.59 7.93
N VAL A 353 -2.86 5.31 8.45
CA VAL A 353 -3.55 4.91 9.68
C VAL A 353 -4.29 3.58 9.48
N GLN A 354 -5.07 3.45 8.42
CA GLN A 354 -5.84 2.25 8.15
C GLN A 354 -4.95 1.01 8.02
N VAL A 355 -3.86 1.11 7.27
CA VAL A 355 -2.93 0.02 7.03
C VAL A 355 -2.12 -0.30 8.29
N SER A 356 -1.73 0.70 9.08
CA SER A 356 -1.03 0.48 10.36
C SER A 356 -1.85 -0.38 11.33
N HIS A 357 -3.18 -0.24 11.35
CA HIS A 357 -4.06 -1.07 12.20
C HIS A 357 -4.11 -2.53 11.74
N ARG A 358 -3.85 -2.80 10.46
CA ARG A 358 -3.78 -4.16 9.90
C ARG A 358 -2.43 -4.80 10.20
N TRP A 359 -1.34 -4.05 10.09
CA TRP A 359 0.02 -4.59 10.19
C TRP A 359 0.56 -4.64 11.61
N LEU A 360 0.36 -3.59 12.41
CA LEU A 360 0.92 -3.51 13.76
C LEU A 360 0.06 -4.30 14.76
N PRO A 361 0.58 -5.36 15.40
CA PRO A 361 -0.21 -6.21 16.31
C PRO A 361 -0.83 -5.43 17.47
N GLU A 362 -0.12 -4.44 17.97
CA GLU A 362 -0.56 -3.57 19.07
C GLU A 362 -1.77 -2.70 18.69
N GLN A 363 -1.91 -2.38 17.41
CA GLN A 363 -2.99 -1.53 16.92
C GLN A 363 -4.18 -2.32 16.35
N ARG A 364 -4.06 -3.65 16.26
CA ARG A 364 -5.14 -4.52 15.77
C ARG A 364 -6.31 -4.50 16.74
N LEU A 365 -7.50 -4.31 16.19
CA LEU A 365 -8.75 -4.33 16.93
C LEU A 365 -9.49 -5.63 16.66
N THR A 366 -10.16 -6.13 17.70
CA THR A 366 -11.10 -7.25 17.62
C THR A 366 -12.36 -6.86 18.39
N THR A 367 -13.45 -7.60 18.19
CA THR A 367 -14.67 -7.34 18.95
C THR A 367 -14.47 -7.79 20.39
N ALA A 368 -14.95 -7.00 21.33
CA ALA A 368 -14.97 -7.31 22.77
C ALA A 368 -15.44 -8.74 23.08
N PRO A 369 -16.60 -9.21 22.55
CA PRO A 369 -17.06 -10.58 22.78
C PRO A 369 -16.09 -11.64 22.26
N GLU A 370 -15.42 -11.37 21.14
CA GLU A 370 -14.41 -12.28 20.58
C GLU A 370 -13.16 -12.33 21.46
N TRP A 371 -12.67 -11.17 21.91
CA TRP A 371 -11.49 -11.09 22.80
C TRP A 371 -11.73 -11.78 24.12
N TRP A 372 -12.78 -11.39 24.86
CA TRP A 372 -13.11 -12.04 26.14
C TRP A 372 -13.48 -13.50 25.93
N GLY A 373 -14.13 -13.84 24.82
CA GLY A 373 -14.39 -15.23 24.43
C GLY A 373 -13.10 -16.03 24.27
N ARG A 374 -12.04 -15.47 23.67
CA ARG A 374 -10.72 -16.11 23.57
C ARG A 374 -10.03 -16.22 24.93
N GLN A 375 -10.08 -15.16 25.74
CA GLN A 375 -9.41 -15.11 27.04
C GLN A 375 -10.08 -16.02 28.09
N THR A 376 -11.41 -16.12 28.06
CA THR A 376 -12.21 -16.94 28.99
C THR A 376 -12.44 -18.36 28.50
N ARG A 377 -11.94 -18.73 27.30
CA ARG A 377 -11.89 -20.12 26.83
C ARG A 377 -11.00 -20.92 27.77
N ARG A 378 -11.61 -21.41 28.85
CA ARG A 378 -11.07 -22.51 29.64
C ARG A 378 -11.06 -23.72 28.73
N LEU A 379 -9.88 -24.05 28.19
CA LEU A 379 -9.66 -25.36 27.62
C LEU A 379 -9.91 -26.35 28.75
N LEU A 380 -11.04 -27.05 28.71
CA LEU A 380 -11.23 -28.24 29.52
C LEU A 380 -10.26 -29.28 28.96
N VAL A 381 -9.05 -29.29 29.50
CA VAL A 381 -8.08 -30.35 29.24
C VAL A 381 -8.63 -31.60 29.91
N LEU A 382 -9.30 -32.40 29.09
CA LEU A 382 -9.76 -33.72 29.46
C LEU A 382 -8.54 -34.55 29.88
N PRO A 383 -8.53 -35.21 31.06
CA PRO A 383 -7.41 -36.08 31.43
C PRO A 383 -7.20 -37.15 30.35
N ALA A 384 -5.93 -37.45 30.05
CA ALA A 384 -5.55 -38.40 29.00
C ALA A 384 -6.14 -39.81 29.22
N LYS A 385 -6.43 -40.16 30.48
CA LYS A 385 -7.17 -41.37 30.85
C LYS A 385 -8.64 -41.00 31.05
N PRO A 386 -9.58 -41.67 30.35
CA PRO A 386 -11.00 -41.40 30.54
C PRO A 386 -11.40 -41.72 31.99
N ASN A 387 -11.96 -40.74 32.69
CA ASN A 387 -12.53 -40.97 34.03
C ASN A 387 -13.62 -42.05 33.96
N PHE A 388 -13.83 -42.76 35.07
CA PHE A 388 -14.82 -43.84 35.21
C PHE A 388 -16.21 -43.48 34.64
N PHE A 389 -16.60 -42.22 34.80
CA PHE A 389 -17.83 -41.67 34.25
C PHE A 389 -17.93 -41.77 32.71
N TRP A 390 -16.85 -41.54 31.97
CA TRP A 390 -16.86 -41.62 30.49
C TRP A 390 -16.94 -43.05 29.97
N ARG A 391 -16.34 -43.99 30.71
CA ARG A 391 -16.47 -45.42 30.41
C ARG A 391 -17.91 -45.92 30.61
N LYS A 392 -18.57 -45.48 31.69
CA LYS A 392 -19.94 -45.91 32.04
C LYS A 392 -21.00 -45.36 31.09
N PHE A 393 -20.87 -44.11 30.63
CA PHE A 393 -21.92 -43.43 29.85
C PHE A 393 -21.65 -43.32 28.34
N ARG A 394 -20.61 -43.98 27.80
CA ARG A 394 -20.23 -43.95 26.37
C ARG A 394 -20.23 -42.52 25.77
N VAL A 395 -19.80 -41.53 26.55
CA VAL A 395 -19.84 -40.14 26.11
C VAL A 395 -18.65 -39.87 25.18
N LYS A 396 -18.91 -39.74 23.87
CA LYS A 396 -17.89 -39.35 22.88
C LYS A 396 -17.69 -37.83 22.93
N PHE A 397 -16.92 -37.33 23.89
CA PHE A 397 -16.39 -35.96 23.77
C PHE A 397 -15.28 -35.97 22.70
N LYS A 398 -15.38 -35.13 21.66
CA LYS A 398 -14.17 -34.82 20.86
C LYS A 398 -13.21 -34.06 21.80
N GLN A 399 -11.91 -34.33 21.71
CA GLN A 399 -10.84 -33.81 22.58
C GLN A 399 -10.85 -32.28 22.77
N ARG A 400 -11.57 -31.56 21.91
CA ARG A 400 -11.91 -30.13 22.06
C ARG A 400 -13.43 -30.01 21.99
N HIS A 401 -14.10 -29.83 23.13
CA HIS A 401 -15.51 -29.42 23.18
C HIS A 401 -15.63 -28.12 23.98
N GLY A 402 -16.26 -27.12 23.37
CA GLY A 402 -16.90 -26.04 24.11
C GLY A 402 -18.18 -26.60 24.72
N VAL A 403 -18.33 -26.48 26.03
CA VAL A 403 -19.53 -26.98 26.73
C VAL A 403 -20.67 -26.00 26.49
N LYS A 404 -21.71 -26.40 25.75
CA LYS A 404 -23.06 -25.86 25.92
C LYS A 404 -23.83 -26.85 26.80
N LYS A 405 -24.12 -26.46 28.04
CA LYS A 405 -24.77 -27.33 29.05
C LYS A 405 -26.25 -27.57 28.70
N ARG A 406 -26.71 -28.82 28.87
CA ARG A 406 -28.11 -29.28 28.76
C ARG A 406 -28.62 -29.72 30.14
N GLU A 407 -28.80 -28.78 31.06
CA GLU A 407 -29.55 -29.01 32.31
C GLU A 407 -30.74 -28.06 32.34
N LEU A 408 -31.90 -28.56 32.74
CA LEU A 408 -33.15 -27.78 32.79
C LEU A 408 -33.05 -26.57 33.74
N VAL A 409 -32.34 -26.73 34.87
CA VAL A 409 -32.08 -25.65 35.85
C VAL A 409 -31.20 -24.54 35.26
N ASN A 410 -30.33 -24.89 34.30
CA ASN A 410 -29.53 -23.94 33.55
C ASN A 410 -30.27 -23.44 32.29
N TYR A 411 -31.42 -24.01 31.91
CA TYR A 411 -32.23 -23.56 30.78
C TYR A 411 -32.97 -22.25 31.12
N GLU A 412 -33.35 -22.07 32.39
CA GLU A 412 -33.94 -20.80 32.85
C GLU A 412 -32.90 -19.67 32.94
N GLY A 413 -31.66 -19.99 33.33
CA GLY A 413 -30.52 -19.05 33.25
C GLY A 413 -29.89 -18.90 31.85
N ASN A 414 -30.19 -19.81 30.92
CA ASN A 414 -29.83 -19.76 29.49
C ASN A 414 -31.07 -19.63 28.60
N VAL A 415 -32.16 -19.05 29.12
CA VAL A 415 -33.07 -18.31 28.23
C VAL A 415 -32.16 -17.24 27.67
N VAL A 416 -31.59 -17.52 26.49
CA VAL A 416 -31.15 -16.48 25.58
C VAL A 416 -32.35 -15.56 25.58
N PRO A 417 -32.27 -14.38 26.23
CA PRO A 417 -33.44 -13.53 26.44
C PRO A 417 -34.06 -13.45 25.09
N PHE A 418 -35.29 -14.00 24.95
CA PHE A 418 -35.95 -14.30 23.67
C PHE A 418 -35.39 -13.29 22.70
N LEU A 419 -34.40 -13.72 21.89
CA LEU A 419 -33.78 -12.80 20.96
C LEU A 419 -34.90 -12.72 19.97
N TRP A 420 -35.81 -11.78 20.23
CA TRP A 420 -36.76 -11.27 19.30
C TRP A 420 -35.87 -11.14 18.08
N ARG A 421 -36.06 -12.04 17.13
CA ARG A 421 -35.62 -11.81 15.77
C ARG A 421 -36.56 -10.72 15.29
N ALA A 422 -36.49 -9.56 15.91
CA ALA A 422 -36.85 -8.33 15.29
C ALA A 422 -35.91 -8.30 14.10
N GLN A 423 -36.42 -8.70 12.95
CA GLN A 423 -35.75 -8.68 11.66
C GLN A 423 -35.23 -7.26 11.28
N LYS A 424 -35.30 -6.30 12.21
CA LYS A 424 -34.92 -4.89 12.12
C LYS A 424 -34.32 -4.31 13.41
N VAL A 425 -33.95 -5.10 14.44
CA VAL A 425 -33.11 -4.56 15.52
C VAL A 425 -31.69 -4.50 15.00
N ARG A 426 -31.31 -3.31 14.53
CA ARG A 426 -29.90 -2.99 14.28
C ARG A 426 -29.20 -3.10 15.63
N GLN A 427 -28.39 -4.16 15.78
CA GLN A 427 -27.56 -4.33 16.96
C GLN A 427 -26.64 -3.11 17.08
N PRO A 428 -26.40 -2.60 18.30
CA PRO A 428 -25.39 -1.57 18.48
C PRO A 428 -24.06 -2.08 17.92
N PRO A 429 -23.25 -1.21 17.31
CA PRO A 429 -21.95 -1.62 16.80
C PRO A 429 -21.16 -2.33 17.90
N PRO A 430 -20.47 -3.45 17.59
CA PRO A 430 -19.71 -4.17 18.59
C PRO A 430 -18.61 -3.27 19.16
N LEU A 431 -18.48 -3.26 20.47
CA LEU A 431 -17.38 -2.59 21.16
C LEU A 431 -16.06 -3.20 20.66
N LEU A 432 -15.16 -2.35 20.18
CA LEU A 432 -13.85 -2.79 19.73
C LEU A 432 -12.86 -2.71 20.90
N VAL A 433 -11.98 -3.70 20.99
CA VAL A 433 -10.86 -3.76 21.95
C VAL A 433 -9.58 -4.13 21.22
N HIS A 434 -8.44 -3.71 21.77
CA HIS A 434 -7.14 -4.12 21.27
C HIS A 434 -6.95 -5.62 21.40
N GLN A 435 -6.44 -6.25 20.34
CA GLN A 435 -6.27 -7.71 20.31
C GLN A 435 -5.24 -8.20 21.34
N SER A 436 -4.21 -7.40 21.60
CA SER A 436 -3.10 -7.73 22.51
C SER A 436 -3.52 -7.77 23.98
N ASP A 437 -4.26 -6.76 24.44
CA ASP A 437 -4.50 -6.53 25.88
C ASP A 437 -5.98 -6.36 26.25
N GLY A 438 -6.89 -6.30 25.27
CA GLY A 438 -8.32 -6.12 25.51
C GLY A 438 -8.70 -4.71 25.97
N ARG A 439 -7.78 -3.74 25.95
CA ARG A 439 -8.08 -2.35 26.30
C ARG A 439 -8.92 -1.68 25.22
N LEU A 440 -9.66 -0.66 25.62
CA LEU A 440 -10.42 0.16 24.69
C LEU A 440 -9.47 1.01 23.85
N PRO A 441 -9.64 1.04 22.52
CA PRO A 441 -8.95 2.00 21.68
C PRO A 441 -9.52 3.41 21.89
N ASP A 442 -8.84 4.40 21.29
CA ASP A 442 -9.33 5.77 21.16
C ASP A 442 -10.81 5.81 20.70
N PRO A 443 -11.69 6.63 21.32
CA PRO A 443 -13.08 6.79 20.91
C PRO A 443 -13.30 6.98 19.41
N GLN A 444 -12.38 7.66 18.70
CA GLN A 444 -12.48 7.85 17.25
C GLN A 444 -12.36 6.54 16.45
N ARG A 445 -11.79 5.49 17.05
CA ARG A 445 -11.63 4.17 16.45
C ARG A 445 -12.80 3.24 16.76
N GLN A 446 -13.70 3.65 17.66
CA GLN A 446 -14.95 2.92 17.82
C GLN A 446 -15.82 3.14 16.60
N LEU A 447 -16.59 2.11 16.27
CA LEU A 447 -17.58 2.22 15.20
C LEU A 447 -18.63 3.25 15.63
N ASN A 448 -18.92 4.22 14.77
CA ASN A 448 -19.97 5.20 15.01
C ASN A 448 -21.29 4.49 15.28
N PRO A 449 -22.09 4.96 16.25
CA PRO A 449 -23.44 4.43 16.48
C PRO A 449 -24.27 4.63 15.21
N GLY A 450 -24.55 3.54 14.50
CA GLY A 450 -25.52 3.56 13.41
C GLY A 450 -26.93 3.77 13.97
N PRO A 451 -27.87 4.37 13.22
CA PRO A 451 -29.22 4.62 13.73
C PRO A 451 -29.87 3.28 14.10
N THR A 452 -30.03 3.05 15.41
CA THR A 452 -30.73 1.89 15.98
C THR A 452 -32.21 2.23 16.03
N THR A 453 -32.98 1.83 15.02
CA THR A 453 -34.44 1.85 15.12
C THR A 453 -34.87 0.67 16.00
N SER A 454 -34.90 0.86 17.31
CA SER A 454 -35.70 0.01 18.19
C SER A 454 -37.10 0.60 18.25
N THR A 455 -37.99 0.19 17.33
CA THR A 455 -39.43 0.24 17.60
C THR A 455 -39.73 -0.84 18.64
N GLY A 456 -39.45 -0.50 19.90
CA GLY A 456 -39.60 -1.39 21.05
C GLY A 456 -39.04 -0.66 22.27
N SER A 457 -39.96 -0.22 23.13
CA SER A 457 -39.79 0.48 24.41
C SER A 457 -38.36 0.66 24.92
N LEU A 458 -37.96 1.93 25.00
CA LEU A 458 -36.80 2.42 25.74
C LEU A 458 -36.77 1.85 27.17
N THR A 459 -35.78 1.04 27.48
CA THR A 459 -35.23 0.96 28.83
C THR A 459 -33.75 1.31 28.70
N CYS A 460 -33.39 2.44 29.28
CA CYS A 460 -32.04 2.97 29.28
C CYS A 460 -31.12 2.00 30.04
N CYS A 461 -30.25 1.27 29.33
CA CYS A 461 -29.31 0.31 29.96
C CYS A 461 -27.89 0.87 30.16
N PHE A 462 -27.70 2.19 30.09
CA PHE A 462 -26.44 2.81 30.49
C PHE A 462 -26.72 3.90 31.52
N PRO A 463 -26.28 3.75 32.78
CA PRO A 463 -26.14 4.90 33.65
C PRO A 463 -24.98 5.73 33.10
N THR A 464 -25.28 6.87 32.49
CA THR A 464 -24.30 7.96 32.42
C THR A 464 -24.06 8.39 33.84
N ALA A 465 -22.87 8.09 34.37
CA ALA A 465 -22.38 8.72 35.58
C ALA A 465 -22.24 10.22 35.27
N SER A 466 -23.27 10.99 35.58
CA SER A 466 -23.11 12.42 35.76
C SER A 466 -22.26 12.60 37.01
N VAL A 467 -21.04 13.08 36.81
CA VAL A 467 -20.30 13.74 37.87
C VAL A 467 -21.05 15.02 38.17
N ALA A 468 -22.01 14.93 39.10
CA ALA A 468 -22.57 16.08 39.76
C ALA A 468 -21.54 16.57 40.77
N SER A 469 -20.88 17.67 40.42
CA SER A 469 -20.14 18.52 41.35
C SER A 469 -21.07 18.97 42.47
N ALA A 470 -20.76 18.55 43.70
CA ALA A 470 -21.20 19.19 44.92
C ALA A 470 -20.05 19.08 45.94
N VAL A 471 -19.17 20.09 45.95
CA VAL A 471 -18.80 21.00 47.06
C VAL A 471 -18.01 22.15 46.43
#